data_AF-A0A7V7V3D2-F1
#
_entry.id   AF-A0A7V7V3D2-F1
#
_cell.length_a   1.000
_cell.length_b   1.000
_cell.length_c   1.000
_cell.angle_alpha   90.00
_cell.angle_beta   90.00
_cell.angle_gamma   90.00
#
_symmetry.space_group_name_H-M   'P 1'
#
loop_
_entity.id
_entity.type
_entity.pdbx_description
1 polymer ?
#
loop_
_entity_poly.entity_id
_entity_poly.type
_entity_poly.pdbx_seq_one_letter_code
_entity_poly.pdbx_strand_id
1 'polypeptide(L)' 'MNVEKELKEILHCKQLMRDMFSLSIERIEYLGKGTVYMYFAVVSEYEPNVFYRIDKDLDTFRFEKGSWVYAITL' A
#
# COMPACT_ATOMS: atom_id res chain seq x y z
N MET A 1 9.73 5.95 -19.04
CA MET A 1 8.96 5.30 -17.95
C MET A 1 7.85 4.50 -18.61
N ASN A 2 7.78 3.18 -18.40
CA ASN A 2 6.73 2.36 -19.01
C ASN A 2 5.49 2.38 -18.10
N VAL A 3 4.52 3.22 -18.47
CA VAL A 3 3.28 3.45 -17.72
C VAL A 3 2.49 2.16 -17.50
N GLU A 4 2.48 1.24 -18.47
CA GLU A 4 1.77 -0.04 -18.33
C GLU A 4 2.39 -0.94 -17.27
N LYS A 5 3.73 -0.97 -17.21
CA LYS A 5 4.44 -1.76 -16.19
C LYS A 5 4.15 -1.23 -14.80
N GLU A 6 4.19 0.09 -14.62
CA GLU A 6 3.91 0.72 -13.33
C GLU A 6 2.45 0.51 -12.90
N LEU A 7 1.49 0.60 -13.83
CA LEU A 7 0.09 0.30 -13.54
C LEU A 7 -0.10 -1.16 -13.09
N LYS A 8 0.58 -2.12 -13.73
CA LYS A 8 0.54 -3.53 -13.32
C LYS A 8 1.10 -3.73 -11.92
N GLU A 9 2.22 -3.10 -11.58
CA GLU A 9 2.81 -3.16 -10.23
C GLU A 9 1.85 -2.59 -9.17
N ILE A 10 1.23 -1.44 -9.44
CA ILE A 10 0.26 -0.81 -8.53
C ILE A 10 -0.95 -1.72 -8.32
N LEU A 11 -1.53 -2.28 -9.40
CA LEU A 11 -2.69 -3.17 -9.31
C LEU A 11 -2.35 -4.46 -8.55
N HIS A 12 -1.16 -5.01 -8.76
CA HIS A 12 -0.69 -6.19 -8.05
C HIS A 12 -0.57 -5.94 -6.54
N CYS A 13 0.05 -4.83 -6.13
CA CYS A 13 0.15 -4.46 -4.71
C CYS A 13 -1.23 -4.29 -4.07
N LYS A 14 -2.17 -3.62 -4.77
CA LYS A 14 -3.54 -3.45 -4.27
C LYS A 14 -4.25 -4.78 -4.04
N GLN A 15 -4.02 -5.76 -4.91
CA GLN A 15 -4.62 -7.09 -4.76
C GLN A 15 -4.04 -7.82 -3.54
N LEU A 16 -2.71 -7.86 -3.42
CA LEU A 16 -2.04 -8.49 -2.28
C LEU A 16 -2.47 -7.84 -0.94
N MET A 17 -2.57 -6.52 -0.89
CA MET A 17 -3.04 -5.82 0.31
C MET A 17 -4.48 -6.21 0.68
N ARG A 18 -5.39 -6.34 -0.30
CA ARG A 18 -6.77 -6.77 -0.02
C ARG A 18 -6.79 -8.17 0.57
N ASP A 19 -6.03 -9.08 -0.04
CA ASP A 19 -6.01 -10.49 0.35
C ASP A 19 -5.38 -10.67 1.74
N MET A 20 -4.21 -10.06 1.98
CA MET A 20 -3.47 -10.20 3.25
C MET A 20 -4.15 -9.50 4.43
N PHE A 21 -4.70 -8.31 4.21
CA PHE A 21 -5.34 -7.54 5.28
C PHE A 21 -6.84 -7.84 5.44
N SER A 22 -7.39 -8.76 4.64
CA SER A 22 -8.83 -9.10 4.66
C SER A 22 -9.75 -7.87 4.51
N LEU A 23 -9.33 -6.90 3.70
CA LEU A 23 -10.03 -5.63 3.51
C LEU A 23 -11.23 -5.84 2.58
N SER A 24 -12.43 -5.89 3.15
CA SER A 24 -13.66 -6.25 2.44
C SER A 24 -14.48 -5.04 1.99
N ILE A 25 -14.38 -3.91 2.71
CA ILE A 25 -15.17 -2.70 2.47
C ILE A 25 -14.27 -1.49 2.22
N GLU A 26 -13.02 -1.56 2.67
CA GLU A 26 -12.06 -0.47 2.60
C GLU A 26 -11.54 -0.25 1.17
N ARG A 27 -11.37 1.02 0.82
CA ARG A 27 -10.79 1.43 -0.47
C ARG A 27 -9.28 1.55 -0.34
N ILE A 28 -8.54 0.90 -1.25
CA ILE A 28 -7.09 1.07 -1.36
C ILE A 28 -6.77 2.10 -2.43
N GLU A 29 -6.25 3.25 -2.00
CA GLU A 29 -5.83 4.35 -2.85
C GLU A 29 -4.31 4.33 -3.06
N TYR A 30 -3.89 4.60 -4.30
CA TYR A 30 -2.47 4.78 -4.61
C TYR A 30 -2.16 6.26 -4.51
N LEU A 31 -1.17 6.61 -3.69
CA LEU A 31 -0.81 8.00 -3.40
C LEU A 31 0.36 8.49 -4.25
N GLY A 32 1.18 7.57 -4.75
CA GLY A 32 2.35 7.89 -5.54
C GLY A 32 3.52 6.96 -5.26
N LYS A 33 4.65 7.24 -5.90
CA LYS A 33 5.88 6.48 -5.79
C LYS A 33 7.04 7.42 -5.51
N GLY A 34 7.86 7.05 -4.53
CA GLY A 34 9.17 7.64 -4.28
C GLY A 34 10.27 6.82 -4.95
N THR A 35 11.52 7.11 -4.62
CA THR A 35 12.68 6.40 -5.18
C THR A 35 12.68 4.90 -4.85
N VAL A 36 12.25 4.54 -3.64
CA VAL A 36 12.31 3.17 -3.11
C VAL A 36 10.92 2.56 -2.96
N TYR A 37 9.93 3.36 -2.56
CA TYR A 37 8.63 2.85 -2.12
C TYR A 37 7.48 3.36 -3.01
N MET A 38 6.45 2.51 -3.17
CA MET A 38 5.10 2.92 -3.54
C MET A 38 4.29 3.19 -2.28
N TYR A 39 3.42 4.21 -2.31
CA TYR A 39 2.63 4.64 -1.17
C TYR A 39 1.14 4.41 -1.41
N PHE A 40 0.47 3.89 -0.38
CA PHE A 40 -0.94 3.54 -0.42
C PHE A 40 -1.66 4.05 0.83
N ALA A 41 -2.95 4.33 0.69
CA ALA A 41 -3.86 4.54 1.81
C ALA A 41 -4.95 3.48 1.78
N VAL A 42 -5.23 2.87 2.92
CA VAL A 42 -6.46 2.13 3.19
C VAL A 42 -7.42 3.14 3.81
N VAL A 43 -8.44 3.51 3.04
CA VAL A 43 -9.45 4.50 3.41
C VAL A 43 -10.71 3.75 3.86
N SER A 44 -11.20 4.10 5.05
CA SER A 44 -12.42 3.56 5.64
C SER A 44 -13.35 4.72 6.00
N GLU A 45 -14.65 4.49 5.89
CA GLU A 45 -15.66 5.45 6.36
C GLU A 45 -15.87 5.36 7.88
N TYR A 46 -15.42 4.27 8.50
CA TYR A 46 -15.67 3.96 9.91
C TYR A 46 -14.41 4.01 10.78
N GLU A 47 -13.25 3.75 10.18
CA GLU A 47 -11.96 3.68 10.87
C GLU A 47 -11.00 4.76 10.35
N PRO A 48 -10.02 5.20 11.15
CA PRO A 48 -8.98 6.10 10.68
C PRO A 48 -8.22 5.53 9.49
N ASN A 49 -7.94 6.39 8.51
CA ASN A 49 -7.14 6.02 7.35
C ASN A 49 -5.77 5.48 7.78
N VAL A 50 -5.37 4.37 7.16
CA VAL A 50 -4.08 3.74 7.42
C VAL A 50 -3.20 3.90 6.20
N PHE A 51 -1.97 4.37 6.41
CA PHE A 51 -1.01 4.60 5.34
C PHE A 51 0.05 3.50 5.31
N TYR A 52 0.36 3.05 4.11
CA TYR A 52 1.36 2.02 3.84
C TYR A 52 2.38 2.51 2.81
N ARG A 53 3.60 1.99 2.93
CA ARG A 53 4.60 2.05 1.87
C ARG A 53 5.15 0.66 1.60
N ILE A 54 5.37 0.33 0.34
CA ILE A 54 5.76 -1.00 -0.12
C ILE A 54 6.98 -0.84 -1.03
N ASP A 55 8.05 -1.60 -0.79
CA ASP A 55 9.20 -1.61 -1.67
C ASP A 55 9.10 -2.67 -2.78
N LYS A 56 10.16 -2.80 -3.56
CA LYS A 56 10.24 -3.74 -4.69
C LYS A 56 10.20 -5.22 -4.27
N ASP A 57 10.57 -5.51 -3.02
CA ASP A 57 10.64 -6.86 -2.47
C ASP A 57 9.36 -7.18 -1.67
N LEU A 58 8.33 -6.31 -1.79
CA LEU A 58 7.02 -6.38 -1.15
C LEU A 58 7.06 -6.19 0.37
N ASP A 59 8.18 -5.73 0.92
CA ASP A 59 8.26 -5.33 2.32
C ASP A 59 7.38 -4.11 2.53
N THR A 60 6.39 -4.30 3.40
CA THR A 60 5.32 -3.36 3.65
C THR A 60 5.47 -2.75 5.03
N PHE A 61 5.44 -1.44 5.08
CA PHE A 61 5.56 -0.65 6.30
C PHE A 61 4.30 0.17 6.51
N ARG A 62 3.82 0.21 7.75
CA ARG A 62 2.67 1.02 8.16
C ARG A 62 3.15 2.32 8.79
N PHE A 63 2.45 3.43 8.52
CA PHE A 63 2.72 4.69 9.20
C PHE A 63 2.05 4.72 10.57
N GLU A 64 2.85 4.77 11.63
CA GLU A 64 2.40 4.82 13.01
C GLU A 64 3.18 5.87 13.80
N LYS A 65 2.44 6.73 14.52
CA LYS A 65 2.98 7.74 15.46
C LYS A 65 4.13 8.59 14.88
N GLY A 66 4.03 8.97 13.60
CA GLY A 66 5.03 9.81 12.93
C GLY A 66 6.22 9.04 12.32
N SER A 67 6.18 7.71 12.31
CA SER A 67 7.26 6.87 11.79
C SER A 67 6.72 5.71 10.94
N TRP A 68 7.58 5.14 10.09
CA TRP A 68 7.25 3.95 9.31
C TRP A 68 7.75 2.70 10.05
N VAL A 69 6.83 1.81 10.41
CA VAL A 69 7.10 0.58 11.14
C VAL A 69 6.88 -0.60 10.19
N TYR A 70 7.79 -1.58 10.20
CA TYR A 70 7.61 -2.79 9.41
C TYR A 70 6.33 -3.50 9.83
N ALA A 71 5.50 -3.86 8.85
CA ALA A 71 4.25 -4.56 9.08
C ALA A 71 4.37 -6.03 8.65
N ILE A 72 4.67 -6.28 7.37
CA ILE A 72 4.70 -7.61 6.77
C ILE A 72 5.36 -7.58 5.39
N THR A 73 5.72 -8.74 4.85
CA THR A 73 6.01 -8.93 3.42
C THR A 73 4.76 -9.50 2.74
N LEU A 74 4.25 -8.81 1.72
CA LEU A 74 2.99 -9.15 1.03
C LEU A 74 3.10 -10.33 0.05
#